data_AF-A0A0F9PSD5-F1
#
_entry.id   AF-A0A0F9PSD5-F1
#
_cell.length_a   1.000
_cell.length_b   1.000
_cell.length_c   1.000
_cell.angle_alpha   90.00
_cell.angle_beta   90.00
_cell.angle_gamma   90.00
#
_symmetry.space_group_name_H-M   'P 1'
#
loop_
_entity.id
_entity.type
_entity.pdbx_description
1 polymer ?
#
loop_
_entity_poly.entity_id
_entity_poly.type
_entity_poly.pdbx_seq_one_letter_code
_entity_poly.pdbx_strand_id
1 'polypeptide(L)' 'MKTKHIHINKTVTRNFIIDIVATLQNFFGLNLTGYEKMVNKGMEQIQEEIKDIELSWFRYEITQLSNGALSITFYGEKLI' A
#
# COMPACT_ATOMS: atom_id res chain seq x y z
N MET A 1 2.62 2.64 -28.70
CA MET A 1 2.21 1.74 -27.60
C MET A 1 0.84 2.18 -27.13
N LYS A 2 -0.08 1.25 -26.86
CA LYS A 2 -1.37 1.59 -26.25
C LYS A 2 -1.20 1.55 -24.74
N THR A 3 -1.72 2.55 -24.04
CA THR A 3 -1.71 2.58 -22.57
C THR A 3 -3.14 2.54 -22.05
N LYS A 4 -3.31 2.00 -20.84
CA LYS A 4 -4.57 2.03 -20.10
C LYS A 4 -4.33 2.50 -18.68
N HIS A 5 -5.11 3.48 -18.26
CA HIS A 5 -5.05 4.00 -16.89
C HIS A 5 -5.48 2.93 -15.89
N ILE A 6 -4.74 2.86 -14.78
CA ILE A 6 -5.04 2.02 -13.63
C ILE A 6 -5.08 2.88 -12.38
N HIS A 7 -6.03 2.56 -11.51
CA HIS A 7 -6.28 3.26 -10.26
C HIS A 7 -6.63 2.23 -9.19
N ILE A 8 -5.82 2.17 -8.15
CA ILE A 8 -6.00 1.23 -7.03
C ILE A 8 -5.97 2.04 -5.75
N ASN A 9 -6.97 1.87 -4.89
CA ASN A 9 -7.02 2.50 -3.58
C ASN A 9 -7.03 1.43 -2.49
N LYS A 10 -6.16 1.60 -1.48
CA LYS A 10 -6.13 0.79 -0.27
C LYS A 10 -6.24 1.67 0.94
N THR A 11 -7.24 1.40 1.78
CA THR A 11 -7.38 2.05 3.08
C THR A 11 -6.88 1.12 4.17
N VAL A 12 -5.96 1.62 4.98
CA VAL A 12 -5.34 0.88 6.09
C VAL A 12 -5.65 1.62 7.39
N THR A 13 -6.02 0.88 8.43
CA THR A 13 -6.31 1.45 9.75
C THR A 13 -5.31 0.96 10.79
N ARG A 14 -5.05 1.78 11.81
CA ARG A 14 -4.14 1.43 12.90
C ARG A 14 -4.53 0.13 13.60
N ASN A 15 -5.83 -0.13 13.81
CA ASN A 15 -6.32 -1.34 14.49
C ASN A 15 -5.99 -2.61 13.68
N PHE A 16 -6.24 -2.60 12.37
CA PHE A 16 -5.92 -3.72 11.48
C PHE A 16 -4.41 -4.03 11.45
N ILE A 17 -3.57 -3.00 11.56
CA ILE A 17 -2.11 -3.14 11.57
C ILE A 17 -1.61 -3.71 12.89
N ILE A 18 -2.17 -3.29 14.02
CA ILE A 18 -1.75 -3.78 15.34
C ILE A 18 -1.90 -5.31 15.40
N ASP A 19 -3.00 -5.86 14.90
CA ASP A 19 -3.27 -7.31 14.93
C ASP A 19 -2.26 -8.11 14.07
N ILE A 20 -1.97 -7.60 12.87
CA ILE A 20 -1.02 -8.22 11.93
C ILE A 20 0.42 -8.08 12.43
N VAL A 21 0.77 -6.91 12.96
CA VAL A 21 2.13 -6.60 13.44
C VAL A 21 2.42 -7.32 14.74
N ALA A 22 1.45 -7.49 15.64
CA ALA A 22 1.62 -8.37 16.80
C ALA A 22 1.99 -9.79 16.36
N THR A 23 1.38 -10.27 15.27
CA THR A 23 1.68 -11.58 14.69
C THR A 23 3.07 -11.62 14.02
N LEU A 24 3.49 -10.57 13.33
CA LEU A 24 4.78 -10.48 12.62
C LEU A 24 5.98 -10.07 13.50
N GLN A 25 5.79 -9.26 14.53
CA GLN A 25 6.86 -8.87 15.47
C GLN A 25 7.36 -10.05 16.28
N ASN A 26 6.46 -10.99 16.60
CA ASN A 26 6.85 -12.29 17.17
C ASN A 26 7.79 -13.09 16.24
N PHE A 27 7.87 -12.74 14.96
CA PHE A 27 8.61 -13.48 13.94
C PHE A 27 9.85 -12.75 13.40
N PHE A 28 9.82 -11.41 13.28
CA PHE A 28 10.84 -10.65 12.51
C PHE A 28 11.56 -9.52 13.24
N GLY A 29 11.25 -9.19 14.50
CA GLY A 29 12.09 -8.27 15.31
C GLY A 29 12.32 -6.84 14.77
N LEU A 30 11.54 -6.37 13.78
CA LEU A 30 11.72 -5.05 13.18
C LEU A 30 10.95 -3.94 13.95
N ASN A 31 11.67 -2.89 14.34
CA ASN A 31 11.15 -1.71 15.03
C ASN A 31 10.70 -0.61 14.05
N LEU A 32 9.75 -0.92 13.15
CA LEU A 32 9.09 0.12 12.36
C LEU A 32 8.06 0.87 13.21
N THR A 33 7.91 2.18 12.97
CA THR A 33 6.84 2.97 13.60
C THR A 33 5.47 2.54 13.06
N GLY A 34 4.40 2.76 13.83
CA GLY A 34 3.04 2.35 13.42
C GLY A 34 2.58 2.95 12.09
N TYR A 35 3.07 4.16 11.75
CA TYR A 35 2.78 4.83 10.49
C TYR A 35 3.52 4.17 9.31
N GLU A 36 4.83 3.91 9.43
CA GLU A 36 5.61 3.24 8.38
C GLU A 36 5.06 1.84 8.09
N LYS A 37 4.61 1.13 9.14
CA LYS A 37 3.92 -0.17 8.99
C LYS A 37 2.64 -0.04 8.17
N MET A 38 1.83 0.98 8.42
CA MET A 38 0.61 1.26 7.65
C MET A 38 0.91 1.52 6.18
N VAL A 39 1.92 2.35 5.91
CA VAL A 39 2.35 2.68 4.54
C VAL A 39 2.86 1.44 3.82
N ASN A 40 3.81 0.72 4.43
CA ASN A 40 4.38 -0.49 3.83
C ASN A 40 3.30 -1.51 3.51
N LYS A 41 2.35 -1.75 4.42
CA LYS A 41 1.30 -2.75 4.19
C LYS A 41 0.39 -2.40 3.02
N GLY A 42 -0.05 -1.14 2.93
CA GLY A 42 -0.90 -0.73 1.81
C GLY A 42 -0.13 -0.74 0.48
N MET A 43 1.17 -0.42 0.49
CA MET A 43 2.03 -0.55 -0.69
C MET A 43 2.24 -2.00 -1.09
N GLU A 44 2.49 -2.92 -0.15
CA GLU A 44 2.60 -4.37 -0.43
C GLU A 44 1.33 -4.91 -1.09
N GLN A 45 0.15 -4.56 -0.57
CA GLN A 45 -1.13 -4.98 -1.16
C GLN A 45 -1.29 -4.47 -2.60
N ILE A 46 -0.90 -3.22 -2.86
CA ILE A 46 -0.94 -2.67 -4.22
C ILE A 46 0.07 -3.38 -5.11
N GLN A 47 1.29 -3.63 -4.62
CA GLN A 47 2.35 -4.32 -5.35
C GLN A 47 1.96 -5.75 -5.73
N GLU A 48 1.28 -6.48 -4.85
CA GLU A 48 0.72 -7.79 -5.15
C GLU A 48 -0.29 -7.75 -6.30
N GLU A 49 -1.13 -6.70 -6.37
CA GLU A 49 -2.11 -6.54 -7.45
C GLU A 49 -1.50 -6.14 -8.80
N ILE A 50 -0.39 -5.39 -8.80
CA ILE A 50 0.27 -4.90 -10.02
C ILE A 50 1.48 -5.75 -10.45
N LYS A 51 1.78 -6.85 -9.75
CA LYS A 51 3.01 -7.63 -9.93
C LYS A 51 3.29 -8.06 -11.37
N ASP A 52 2.24 -8.41 -12.11
CA ASP A 52 2.34 -8.90 -13.50
C ASP A 52 1.92 -7.83 -14.52
N ILE A 53 2.03 -6.56 -14.16
CA ILE A 53 1.66 -5.42 -14.99
C ILE A 53 2.92 -4.63 -15.36
N GLU A 54 3.17 -4.48 -16.66
CA GLU A 54 4.19 -3.55 -17.15
C GLU A 54 3.62 -2.12 -17.16
N LEU A 55 4.31 -1.22 -16.46
CA LEU A 55 3.86 0.15 -16.22
C LEU A 55 4.73 1.14 -17.00
N SER A 56 4.11 2.06 -17.73
CA SER A 56 4.82 3.17 -18.37
C SER A 56 5.18 4.26 -17.36
N TRP A 57 4.26 4.54 -16.43
CA TRP A 57 4.47 5.41 -15.28
C TRP A 57 3.55 5.00 -14.13
N PHE A 58 3.94 5.36 -12.92
CA PHE A 58 3.09 5.21 -11.74
C PHE A 58 3.40 6.27 -10.67
N ARG A 59 2.45 6.48 -9.77
CA ARG A 59 2.56 7.35 -8.61
C ARG A 59 1.75 6.80 -7.44
N TYR A 60 2.35 6.85 -6.27
CA TYR A 60 1.64 6.67 -5.00
C TYR A 60 1.26 8.02 -4.41
N GLU A 61 0.05 8.10 -3.89
CA GLU A 61 -0.43 9.21 -3.09
C GLU A 61 -0.88 8.65 -1.74
N ILE A 62 -0.31 9.20 -0.68
CA ILE A 62 -0.63 8.81 0.68
C ILE A 62 -1.41 9.95 1.33
N THR A 63 -2.64 9.66 1.70
CA THR A 63 -3.52 10.61 2.37
C THR A 63 -3.81 10.11 3.76
N GLN A 64 -3.43 10.88 4.78
CA GLN A 64 -3.83 10.60 6.14
C GLN A 64 -5.32 10.92 6.29
N LEU A 65 -6.08 9.95 6.77
CA LEU A 65 -7.50 10.09 7.06
C LEU A 65 -7.69 10.37 8.55
N SER A 66 -8.92 10.72 8.93
CA SER A 66 -9.31 10.85 10.33
C SER A 66 -9.17 9.50 11.09
N ASN A 67 -9.07 9.58 12.42
CA ASN A 67 -9.04 8.42 13.33
C ASN A 67 -7.84 7.47 13.13
N GLY A 68 -6.72 7.97 12.62
CA GLY A 68 -5.51 7.14 12.43
C GLY A 68 -5.66 6.09 11.33
N ALA A 69 -6.48 6.38 10.33
CA ALA A 69 -6.53 5.65 9.08
C ALA A 69 -5.67 6.35 8.01
N LEU A 70 -5.27 5.60 6.99
CA LEU A 70 -4.41 6.06 5.92
C LEU A 70 -4.91 5.47 4.61
N SER A 71 -5.11 6.32 3.61
CA SER A 71 -5.46 5.93 2.26
C SER A 71 -4.20 5.96 1.42
N ILE A 72 -3.88 4.85 0.75
CA ILE A 72 -2.83 4.76 -0.25
C ILE A 72 -3.53 4.60 -1.60
N THR A 73 -3.38 5.62 -2.43
CA THR A 73 -3.87 5.60 -3.80
C THR A 73 -2.70 5.41 -4.74
N PHE A 74 -2.85 4.48 -5.66
CA PHE A 74 -1.91 4.23 -6.73
C PHE A 74 -2.56 4.61 -8.06
N TYR A 75 -1.84 5.44 -8.80
CA TYR A 75 -2.16 5.83 -10.16
C TYR A 75 -1.08 5.31 -11.08
N GLY A 76 -1.46 4.90 -12.28
CA GLY A 76 -0.47 4.62 -13.31
C GLY A 76 -1.10 4.32 -14.66
N GLU A 77 -0.23 3.95 -15.59
CA GLU A 77 -0.61 3.46 -16.91
C GLU A 77 0.02 2.10 -17.18
N LYS A 78 -0.83 1.13 -17.47
CA LYS A 78 -0.44 -0.19 -17.95
C LYS A 78 -0.17 -0.14 -19.46
N LEU A 79 0.95 -0.72 -19.89
CA LEU A 79 1.23 -0.99 -21.29
C LEU A 79 0.38 -2.17 -21.79
N ILE A 80 -0.22 -2.00 -22.98
CA ILE A 80 -1.02 -3.01 -23.69
C ILE A 80 -0.45 -3.21 -25.10
#